data_AF-A0A535RHC0-F1
#
_entry.id   AF-A0A535RHC0-F1
#
_cell.length_a   1.000
_cell.length_b   1.000
_cell.length_c   1.000
_cell.angle_alpha   90.00
_cell.angle_beta   90.00
_cell.angle_gamma   90.00
#
_symmetry.space_group_name_H-M   'P 1'
#
loop_
_entity.id
_entity.type
_entity.pdbx_description
1 polymer ?
#
loop_
_entity_poly.entity_id
_entity_poly.type
_entity_poly.pdbx_seq_one_letter_code
_entity_poly.pdbx_strand_id
1 'polypeptide(L)'
;MRAPRLPVLRPRLRGLHRPREHHRHFQADAAGAPLRPPLLGPGADGRADHGDAAGDPGGPRCRRLPRRHPPLHPDAGRARDGFGDADDLLARPLRGGAGAPGRVPAHLRDEVDPQLNDPALKLLYEVPGLPVAFLPPPLGELHGGELGFRSPILYANFVTSLDGVTAISPLEPGQGGLISGGAPADRFLMGLLRSFAEVVVIGAGTLRAEERHLWTAERVYPPAVEAFGELRESLGLPPGPRLAVVSASGNVDPELPALAGGLILTTEAGASRLGGELPAGVKVVSLGGGALLDARAVVSALRAEGHRTILSEGGPHFFGDLLAAGLVDELFLTLSPVLAGRERSSAQVGLVEGVSLLPSIQRRGRLLSVRRAAEHLFLRYSLA
;
A
#
# COMPACT_ATOMS: atom_id res chain seq x y z
N MET A 1 12.41 -19.84 -70.65
CA MET A 1 13.24 -18.66 -71.02
C MET A 1 14.15 -18.30 -69.83
N ARG A 2 15.25 -17.58 -70.10
CA ARG A 2 16.39 -17.25 -69.22
C ARG A 2 16.16 -17.12 -67.69
N ALA A 3 16.88 -17.93 -66.92
CA ALA A 3 17.80 -17.44 -65.86
C ALA A 3 19.12 -16.94 -66.54
N PRO A 4 20.13 -16.31 -65.89
CA PRO A 4 20.47 -16.17 -64.45
C PRO A 4 20.71 -14.66 -64.05
N ARG A 5 21.27 -14.21 -62.90
CA ARG A 5 22.53 -14.54 -62.19
C ARG A 5 22.59 -13.95 -60.76
N LEU A 6 23.31 -14.65 -59.85
CA LEU A 6 24.03 -14.07 -58.71
C LEU A 6 25.47 -13.70 -59.14
N PRO A 7 26.12 -12.74 -58.45
CA PRO A 7 27.40 -13.05 -57.77
C PRO A 7 27.59 -12.32 -56.40
N VAL A 8 27.97 -13.04 -55.35
CA VAL A 8 29.35 -13.16 -54.75
C VAL A 8 29.74 -12.09 -53.69
N LEU A 9 29.67 -12.55 -52.42
CA LEU A 9 30.51 -12.35 -51.22
C LEU A 9 31.63 -11.26 -51.12
N ARG A 10 31.57 -10.54 -49.98
CA ARG A 10 32.66 -10.12 -49.04
C ARG A 10 33.69 -9.04 -49.52
N PRO A 11 34.53 -8.47 -48.61
CA PRO A 11 34.16 -7.69 -47.43
C PRO A 11 35.01 -6.39 -47.28
N ARG A 12 34.59 -5.39 -46.46
CA ARG A 12 35.56 -4.48 -45.78
C ARG A 12 34.93 -3.65 -44.65
N LEU A 13 35.63 -3.65 -43.51
CA LEU A 13 35.38 -2.82 -42.34
C LEU A 13 36.02 -1.43 -42.48
N ARG A 14 35.41 -0.44 -41.83
CA ARG A 14 35.99 0.69 -41.03
C ARG A 14 35.33 2.03 -41.37
N GLY A 15 34.73 2.63 -40.35
CA GLY A 15 34.02 3.92 -40.42
C GLY A 15 33.56 4.37 -39.03
N LEU A 16 34.46 4.33 -38.05
CA LEU A 16 34.20 4.84 -36.69
C LEU A 16 34.00 6.35 -36.72
N HIS A 17 32.90 6.86 -36.17
CA HIS A 17 32.85 8.22 -35.65
C HIS A 17 32.08 8.31 -34.32
N ARG A 18 32.85 8.56 -33.25
CA ARG A 18 32.37 9.07 -31.96
C ARG A 18 32.09 10.58 -32.05
N PRO A 19 31.24 11.11 -31.17
CA PRO A 19 31.51 12.31 -30.37
C PRO A 19 31.81 11.87 -28.93
N ARG A 20 33.09 11.73 -28.54
CA ARG A 20 33.91 12.74 -27.84
C ARG A 20 33.39 13.10 -26.44
N GLU A 21 34.00 12.44 -25.47
CA GLU A 21 34.03 12.80 -24.05
C GLU A 21 34.70 14.17 -23.83
N HIS A 22 34.30 14.86 -22.76
CA HIS A 22 35.15 15.84 -22.08
C HIS A 22 35.26 15.47 -20.60
N HIS A 23 36.36 14.79 -20.24
CA HIS A 23 36.79 14.63 -18.85
C HIS A 23 37.87 15.66 -18.49
N ARG A 24 37.71 16.29 -17.32
CA ARG A 24 38.76 16.75 -16.38
C ARG A 24 38.06 17.08 -15.06
N HIS A 25 38.16 16.22 -14.04
CA HIS A 25 39.25 16.14 -13.06
C HIS A 25 39.18 17.23 -11.97
N PHE A 26 38.72 16.83 -10.78
CA PHE A 26 39.33 17.00 -9.45
C PHE A 26 38.57 16.01 -8.54
N GLN A 27 39.12 14.83 -8.20
CA GLN A 27 40.13 14.55 -7.16
C GLN A 27 39.71 15.01 -5.75
N ALA A 28 39.94 14.11 -4.79
CA ALA A 28 39.42 14.18 -3.43
C ALA A 28 40.10 15.26 -2.58
N ASP A 29 39.38 15.72 -1.56
CA ASP A 29 39.96 16.35 -0.36
C ASP A 29 39.49 15.63 0.91
N ALA A 30 40.31 15.72 1.94
CA ALA A 30 40.37 14.72 3.02
C ALA A 30 39.54 15.03 4.27
N ALA A 31 39.53 14.07 5.19
CA ALA A 31 38.84 14.16 6.48
C ALA A 31 39.42 15.24 7.40
N GLY A 32 38.54 16.08 7.96
CA GLY A 32 38.81 16.93 9.12
C GLY A 32 38.18 16.33 10.38
N ALA A 33 39.01 16.09 11.40
CA ALA A 33 38.60 15.72 12.76
C ALA A 33 39.22 16.74 13.75
N PRO A 34 39.02 16.60 15.07
CA PRO A 34 37.74 16.55 15.79
C PRO A 34 37.64 17.69 16.82
N LEU A 35 36.49 17.89 17.46
CA LEU A 35 36.41 18.57 18.75
C LEU A 35 35.63 17.73 19.77
N ARG A 36 36.26 17.48 20.91
CA ARG A 36 35.72 16.82 22.12
C ARG A 36 35.91 17.78 23.33
N PRO A 37 35.32 17.49 24.50
CA PRO A 37 34.65 18.52 25.32
C PRO A 37 35.46 19.00 26.54
N PRO A 38 34.89 19.92 27.32
CA PRO A 38 34.70 19.73 28.77
C PRO A 38 33.22 19.92 29.17
N LEU A 39 32.60 19.29 30.18
CA LEU A 39 32.99 18.78 31.50
C LEU A 39 33.48 19.83 32.51
N LEU A 40 32.55 20.42 33.29
CA LEU A 40 32.48 20.35 34.77
C LEU A 40 31.37 21.26 35.34
N GLY A 41 30.63 20.78 36.34
CA GLY A 41 29.81 21.60 37.26
C GLY A 41 30.65 22.08 38.47
N PRO A 42 30.10 22.94 39.36
CA PRO A 42 29.11 22.47 40.34
C PRO A 42 27.99 23.52 40.62
N GLY A 43 27.14 23.27 41.62
CA GLY A 43 26.09 24.20 42.04
C GLY A 43 26.11 24.53 43.54
N ALA A 44 24.98 25.10 43.99
CA ALA A 44 24.55 25.41 45.38
C ALA A 44 24.72 26.86 45.90
N ASP A 45 23.59 27.32 46.46
CA ASP A 45 23.39 28.30 47.55
C ASP A 45 23.35 29.83 47.31
N GLY A 46 22.27 30.46 47.82
CA GLY A 46 22.08 31.92 47.92
C GLY A 46 20.60 32.35 47.85
N ARG A 47 20.09 33.10 48.84
CA ARG A 47 18.68 33.53 48.94
C ARG A 47 18.42 34.96 48.40
N ALA A 48 17.12 35.23 48.21
CA ALA A 48 16.52 36.46 47.69
C ALA A 48 16.92 37.76 48.39
N ASP A 49 16.74 38.88 47.67
CA ASP A 49 16.40 40.16 48.28
C ASP A 49 15.46 41.00 47.38
N HIS A 50 14.79 41.99 47.98
CA HIS A 50 13.64 42.69 47.40
C HIS A 50 13.98 44.00 46.64
N GLY A 51 13.11 44.43 45.72
CA GLY A 51 13.16 45.78 45.13
C GLY A 51 12.10 46.05 44.06
N ASP A 52 11.08 46.84 44.40
CA ASP A 52 10.02 47.29 43.49
C ASP A 52 10.09 48.80 43.21
N ALA A 53 9.55 49.19 42.05
CA ALA A 53 8.99 50.52 41.69
C ALA A 53 9.89 51.79 41.61
N ALA A 54 10.16 52.24 40.37
CA ALA A 54 10.08 53.63 39.84
C ALA A 54 10.61 53.64 38.38
N GLY A 55 10.19 54.50 37.42
CA GLY A 55 9.20 55.57 37.43
C GLY A 55 9.63 56.74 36.52
N ASP A 56 8.88 57.01 35.43
CA ASP A 56 8.92 58.24 34.59
C ASP A 56 10.20 58.47 33.72
N PRO A 57 10.30 59.48 32.81
CA PRO A 57 9.27 60.22 32.05
C PRO A 57 9.44 60.26 30.51
N GLY A 58 8.35 60.67 29.84
CA GLY A 58 8.32 61.73 28.80
C GLY A 58 9.33 61.81 27.64
N GLY A 59 8.83 61.74 26.39
CA GLY A 59 9.52 62.30 25.21
C GLY A 59 9.61 63.84 25.26
N PRO A 60 10.15 64.53 24.23
CA PRO A 60 9.21 65.22 23.33
C PRO A 60 9.68 65.65 21.90
N ARG A 61 8.68 66.08 21.11
CA ARG A 61 8.66 67.12 20.03
C ARG A 61 8.65 66.71 18.54
N CYS A 62 7.58 67.17 17.89
CA CYS A 62 7.27 67.10 16.46
C CYS A 62 7.80 68.30 15.67
N ARG A 63 7.84 68.17 14.33
CA ARG A 63 7.46 69.18 13.30
C ARG A 63 7.45 68.47 11.92
N ARG A 64 6.29 68.13 11.33
CA ARG A 64 5.25 68.94 10.61
C ARG A 64 5.42 68.89 9.08
N LEU A 65 4.33 68.52 8.41
CA LEU A 65 4.11 68.37 6.96
C LEU A 65 3.96 69.70 6.20
N PRO A 66 3.94 69.65 4.86
CA PRO A 66 2.75 70.09 4.11
C PRO A 66 2.30 69.04 3.05
N ARG A 67 1.05 68.55 3.08
CA ARG A 67 -0.19 69.14 2.49
C ARG A 67 -0.28 69.11 0.96
N ARG A 68 -1.26 68.34 0.43
CA ARG A 68 -2.47 68.88 -0.24
C ARG A 68 -3.60 67.83 -0.25
N HIS A 69 -4.84 68.27 -0.45
CA HIS A 69 -6.09 67.58 -0.05
C HIS A 69 -6.95 67.07 -1.25
N PRO A 70 -7.93 66.16 -1.00
CA PRO A 70 -8.96 65.70 -1.95
C PRO A 70 -10.24 66.59 -1.84
N PRO A 71 -11.45 66.21 -2.36
CA PRO A 71 -12.29 65.11 -1.82
C PRO A 71 -13.09 64.30 -2.88
N LEU A 72 -13.79 63.23 -2.45
CA LEU A 72 -15.22 62.99 -2.77
C LEU A 72 -15.85 61.92 -1.85
N HIS A 73 -16.66 62.41 -0.91
CA HIS A 73 -17.70 61.78 -0.06
C HIS A 73 -18.74 62.93 0.16
N PRO A 74 -20.04 62.73 0.50
CA PRO A 74 -20.59 61.80 1.51
C PRO A 74 -21.80 61.00 0.93
N ASP A 75 -22.89 60.56 1.59
CA ASP A 75 -23.41 60.47 2.98
C ASP A 75 -24.08 59.05 3.09
N ALA A 76 -24.30 58.34 4.21
CA ALA A 76 -24.32 58.55 5.67
C ALA A 76 -25.71 58.59 6.35
N GLY A 77 -25.85 57.79 7.43
CA GLY A 77 -26.92 57.86 8.45
C GLY A 77 -28.04 56.80 8.34
N ARG A 78 -28.56 56.17 9.42
CA ARG A 78 -28.29 56.17 10.90
C ARG A 78 -28.78 54.79 11.44
N ALA A 79 -28.10 54.04 12.31
CA ALA A 79 -27.76 54.22 13.74
C ALA A 79 -28.88 53.90 14.76
N ARG A 80 -28.66 52.84 15.58
CA ARG A 80 -29.08 52.56 16.99
C ARG A 80 -28.62 51.13 17.36
N ASP A 81 -27.67 50.96 18.29
CA ASP A 81 -27.83 50.79 19.76
C ASP A 81 -28.45 49.42 20.14
N GLY A 82 -27.87 48.58 21.01
CA GLY A 82 -26.59 48.66 21.74
C GLY A 82 -26.41 47.50 22.75
N PHE A 83 -25.32 47.53 23.52
CA PHE A 83 -24.93 46.63 24.64
C PHE A 83 -24.55 45.17 24.26
N GLY A 84 -23.57 44.53 24.90
CA GLY A 84 -22.73 44.96 26.04
C GLY A 84 -21.32 44.34 26.02
N ASP A 85 -20.45 44.94 26.83
CA ASP A 85 -19.00 44.72 26.88
C ASP A 85 -18.61 43.66 27.94
N ALA A 86 -17.51 42.93 27.69
CA ALA A 86 -16.75 42.15 28.67
C ALA A 86 -15.49 41.53 28.02
N ASP A 87 -14.39 42.28 27.97
CA ASP A 87 -13.05 41.69 27.87
C ASP A 87 -12.81 40.70 29.06
N ASP A 88 -12.17 39.56 28.82
CA ASP A 88 -10.72 39.40 29.10
C ASP A 88 -10.24 37.93 29.15
N LEU A 89 -9.10 37.72 28.49
CA LEU A 89 -7.95 36.88 28.88
C LEU A 89 -8.14 35.71 29.88
N LEU A 90 -7.88 34.47 29.42
CA LEU A 90 -6.95 33.57 30.12
C LEU A 90 -6.16 32.69 29.14
N ALA A 91 -4.86 32.97 29.00
CA ALA A 91 -3.90 32.09 28.34
C ALA A 91 -2.92 31.51 29.37
N ARG A 92 -2.86 30.16 29.50
CA ARG A 92 -1.76 29.30 30.02
C ARG A 92 -2.33 27.93 30.48
N PRO A 93 -1.50 26.87 30.62
CA PRO A 93 -0.34 26.51 29.82
C PRO A 93 -0.35 25.03 29.38
N LEU A 94 0.37 24.69 28.30
CA LEU A 94 0.68 23.29 27.96
C LEU A 94 1.68 22.68 28.96
N ARG A 95 1.29 21.63 29.70
CA ARG A 95 2.18 20.57 30.23
C ARG A 95 1.37 19.41 30.82
N GLY A 96 1.79 18.18 30.51
CA GLY A 96 1.20 16.93 31.03
C GLY A 96 0.67 16.05 29.91
N GLY A 97 1.44 15.03 29.51
CA GLY A 97 1.06 14.14 28.42
C GLY A 97 0.17 12.98 28.88
N ALA A 98 -0.75 12.56 28.00
CA ALA A 98 -1.45 11.28 28.10
C ALA A 98 -1.91 10.81 26.71
N GLY A 99 -1.56 9.58 26.35
CA GLY A 99 -2.22 8.81 25.27
C GLY A 99 -1.93 9.23 23.83
N ALA A 100 -1.41 8.29 23.03
CA ALA A 100 -1.64 8.34 21.59
C ALA A 100 -3.16 8.20 21.31
N PRO A 101 -3.73 8.85 20.27
CA PRO A 101 -5.13 8.67 19.88
C PRO A 101 -5.36 7.34 19.16
N GLY A 102 -4.90 6.25 19.76
CA GLY A 102 -5.04 4.87 19.27
C GLY A 102 -6.37 4.25 19.69
N ARG A 103 -7.48 4.76 19.14
CA ARG A 103 -8.81 4.10 19.10
C ARG A 103 -9.75 4.86 18.15
N VAL A 104 -10.29 4.13 17.17
CA VAL A 104 -11.47 4.59 16.42
C VAL A 104 -12.62 4.82 17.42
N PRO A 105 -13.31 5.97 17.40
CA PRO A 105 -14.43 6.23 18.29
C PRO A 105 -15.53 5.18 18.16
N ALA A 106 -16.06 4.71 19.30
CA ALA A 106 -17.07 3.64 19.32
C ALA A 106 -18.35 4.00 18.54
N HIS A 107 -18.75 5.28 18.54
CA HIS A 107 -19.95 5.74 17.83
C HIS A 107 -19.90 5.59 16.29
N LEU A 108 -18.74 5.28 15.70
CA LEU A 108 -18.64 4.90 14.28
C LEU A 108 -18.94 3.40 14.03
N ARG A 109 -19.31 2.64 15.07
CA ARG A 109 -19.63 1.19 14.98
C ARG A 109 -21.10 0.87 15.15
N ASP A 110 -21.90 1.79 15.68
CA ASP A 110 -23.16 1.44 16.35
C ASP A 110 -24.44 1.81 15.56
N GLU A 111 -24.32 2.30 14.33
CA GLU A 111 -25.44 2.41 13.36
C GLU A 111 -25.11 1.68 12.06
N VAL A 112 -25.18 0.35 12.08
CA VAL A 112 -25.00 -0.50 10.89
C VAL A 112 -26.36 -0.77 10.25
N ASP A 113 -26.59 -0.19 9.06
CA ASP A 113 -27.73 -0.51 8.20
C ASP A 113 -27.79 -2.04 7.97
N PRO A 114 -28.94 -2.72 8.14
CA PRO A 114 -29.09 -4.14 7.79
C PRO A 114 -28.62 -4.47 6.35
N GLN A 115 -28.72 -3.54 5.40
CA GLN A 115 -28.23 -3.70 4.03
C GLN A 115 -26.70 -3.66 3.91
N LEU A 116 -25.98 -3.06 4.86
CA LEU A 116 -24.51 -3.10 4.91
C LEU A 116 -23.95 -4.49 5.28
N ASN A 117 -24.78 -5.36 5.85
CA ASN A 117 -24.38 -6.70 6.27
C ASN A 117 -24.65 -7.80 5.23
N ASP A 118 -25.36 -7.51 4.13
CA ASP A 118 -25.61 -8.50 3.07
C ASP A 118 -24.30 -8.78 2.29
N PRO A 119 -23.76 -10.01 2.33
CA PRO A 119 -22.56 -10.38 1.60
C PRO A 119 -22.81 -10.60 0.10
N ALA A 120 -24.07 -10.62 -0.36
CA ALA A 120 -24.41 -10.94 -1.75
C ALA A 120 -23.99 -9.84 -2.74
N LEU A 121 -23.16 -10.23 -3.71
CA LEU A 121 -22.66 -9.38 -4.77
C LEU A 121 -23.69 -9.27 -5.91
N LYS A 122 -24.32 -8.11 -6.07
CA LYS A 122 -25.19 -7.83 -7.21
C LYS A 122 -24.38 -7.54 -8.47
N LEU A 123 -24.56 -8.35 -9.52
CA LEU A 123 -23.97 -8.10 -10.84
C LEU A 123 -24.52 -6.79 -11.45
N LEU A 124 -23.62 -5.91 -11.91
CA LEU A 124 -23.93 -4.67 -12.63
C LEU A 124 -23.45 -4.69 -14.09
N TYR A 125 -22.32 -5.36 -14.36
CA TYR A 125 -21.71 -5.47 -15.69
C TYR A 125 -20.83 -6.71 -15.76
N GLU A 126 -20.87 -7.45 -16.87
CA GLU A 126 -19.91 -8.53 -17.16
C GLU A 126 -19.75 -8.71 -18.68
N VAL A 127 -18.53 -8.96 -19.14
CA VAL A 127 -18.27 -9.30 -20.55
C VAL A 127 -18.63 -10.77 -20.82
N PRO A 128 -19.23 -11.09 -21.98
CA PRO A 128 -19.54 -12.48 -22.32
C PRO A 128 -18.26 -13.29 -22.58
N GLY A 129 -18.32 -14.59 -22.31
CA GLY A 129 -17.23 -15.53 -22.61
C GLY A 129 -16.03 -15.49 -21.65
N LEU A 130 -16.23 -14.99 -20.42
CA LEU A 130 -15.28 -15.20 -19.33
C LEU A 130 -15.15 -16.71 -19.01
N PRO A 131 -14.03 -17.13 -18.42
CA PRO A 131 -13.87 -18.51 -17.97
C PRO A 131 -14.80 -18.76 -16.77
N VAL A 132 -15.41 -19.93 -16.75
CA VAL A 132 -16.32 -20.38 -15.70
C VAL A 132 -15.79 -21.67 -15.09
N ALA A 133 -15.95 -21.83 -13.79
CA ALA A 133 -15.72 -23.07 -13.06
C ALA A 133 -17.01 -23.49 -12.36
N PHE A 134 -17.06 -24.73 -11.89
CA PHE A 134 -18.11 -25.12 -10.95
C PHE A 134 -17.99 -24.26 -9.69
N LEU A 135 -19.07 -23.56 -9.35
CA LEU A 135 -19.25 -22.93 -8.04
C LEU A 135 -20.36 -23.71 -7.31
N PRO A 136 -20.11 -24.21 -6.10
CA PRO A 136 -21.16 -24.64 -5.18
C PRO A 136 -22.26 -23.57 -5.07
N PRO A 137 -23.55 -23.93 -5.05
CA PRO A 137 -24.65 -22.96 -5.12
C PRO A 137 -24.55 -21.78 -4.14
N PRO A 138 -24.17 -21.96 -2.85
CA PRO A 138 -24.00 -20.84 -1.92
C PRO A 138 -22.94 -19.82 -2.37
N LEU A 139 -21.87 -20.25 -3.04
CA LEU A 139 -20.86 -19.33 -3.58
C LEU A 139 -21.37 -18.62 -4.83
N GLY A 140 -22.10 -19.31 -5.71
CA GLY A 140 -22.68 -18.72 -6.92
C GLY A 140 -23.77 -17.67 -6.60
N GLU A 141 -24.60 -17.94 -5.60
CA GLU A 141 -25.59 -17.01 -5.07
C GLU A 141 -24.94 -15.76 -4.46
N LEU A 142 -23.97 -15.95 -3.55
CA LEU A 142 -23.25 -14.85 -2.92
C LEU A 142 -22.36 -14.06 -3.90
N HIS A 143 -21.84 -14.68 -4.95
CA HIS A 143 -21.08 -13.99 -5.99
C HIS A 143 -21.97 -13.31 -7.04
N GLY A 144 -23.27 -13.61 -7.07
CA GLY A 144 -24.19 -13.12 -8.10
C GLY A 144 -23.78 -13.56 -9.51
N GLY A 145 -23.45 -14.84 -9.66
CA GLY A 145 -23.08 -15.45 -10.94
C GLY A 145 -21.78 -16.25 -10.90
N GLU A 146 -21.34 -16.69 -12.06
CA GLU A 146 -20.20 -17.61 -12.22
C GLU A 146 -18.85 -16.91 -12.02
N LEU A 147 -17.81 -17.68 -11.65
CA LEU A 147 -16.43 -17.24 -11.58
C LEU A 147 -15.49 -18.35 -12.06
N GLY A 148 -14.38 -17.97 -12.68
CA GLY A 148 -13.37 -18.91 -13.18
C GLY A 148 -12.20 -18.21 -13.83
N PHE A 149 -11.14 -18.99 -14.08
CA PHE A 149 -9.84 -18.52 -14.57
C PHE A 149 -9.28 -19.41 -15.67
N ARG A 150 -8.44 -18.86 -16.55
CA ARG A 150 -7.66 -19.64 -17.52
C ARG A 150 -6.32 -20.01 -16.90
N SER A 151 -6.10 -21.28 -16.58
CA SER A 151 -4.79 -21.73 -16.07
C SER A 151 -3.77 -21.84 -17.22
N PRO A 152 -2.51 -21.38 -17.04
CA PRO A 152 -1.95 -20.75 -15.84
C PRO A 152 -2.24 -19.23 -15.79
N ILE A 153 -2.43 -18.70 -14.58
CA ILE A 153 -2.77 -17.30 -14.31
C ILE A 153 -2.00 -16.75 -13.09
N LEU A 154 -1.70 -15.46 -13.10
CA LEU A 154 -1.41 -14.67 -11.91
C LEU A 154 -2.44 -13.53 -11.80
N TYR A 155 -3.26 -13.56 -10.76
CA TYR A 155 -4.24 -12.52 -10.46
C TYR A 155 -3.91 -11.85 -9.13
N ALA A 156 -4.35 -10.61 -8.96
CA ALA A 156 -4.15 -9.84 -7.74
C ALA A 156 -5.49 -9.43 -7.12
N ASN A 157 -5.53 -9.33 -5.78
CA ASN A 157 -6.70 -8.87 -5.04
C ASN A 157 -6.32 -7.74 -4.08
N PHE A 158 -7.01 -6.60 -4.18
CA PHE A 158 -6.78 -5.42 -3.36
C PHE A 158 -8.09 -4.70 -3.02
N VAL A 159 -8.09 -3.96 -1.91
CA VAL A 159 -9.12 -2.96 -1.60
C VAL A 159 -8.49 -1.57 -1.60
N THR A 160 -9.27 -0.56 -2.04
CA THR A 160 -8.83 0.83 -2.05
C THR A 160 -9.94 1.81 -1.63
N SER A 161 -9.56 2.93 -1.04
CA SER A 161 -10.42 4.09 -0.81
C SER A 161 -10.77 4.81 -2.12
N LEU A 162 -11.78 5.70 -2.09
CA LEU A 162 -12.15 6.54 -3.24
C LEU A 162 -10.99 7.42 -3.75
N ASP A 163 -10.05 7.80 -2.86
CA ASP A 163 -8.84 8.55 -3.18
C ASP A 163 -7.60 7.65 -3.43
N GLY A 164 -7.80 6.35 -3.61
CA GLY A 164 -6.78 5.43 -4.11
C GLY A 164 -5.71 5.01 -3.09
N VAL A 165 -6.00 5.08 -1.78
CA VAL A 165 -5.15 4.54 -0.70
C VAL A 165 -5.48 3.05 -0.52
N THR A 166 -4.47 2.22 -0.29
CA THR A 166 -4.64 0.75 -0.06
C THR A 166 -4.09 0.27 1.27
N ALA A 167 -3.37 1.12 2.01
CA ALA A 167 -2.95 0.88 3.39
C ALA A 167 -2.67 2.22 4.09
N ILE A 168 -2.94 2.32 5.41
CA ILE A 168 -2.94 3.60 6.15
C ILE A 168 -1.69 3.79 7.04
N SER A 169 -1.18 2.73 7.64
CA SER A 169 0.06 2.74 8.44
C SER A 169 0.65 1.33 8.49
N PRO A 170 1.75 1.00 7.76
CA PRO A 170 2.23 -0.36 7.53
C PRO A 170 2.84 -1.05 8.78
N LEU A 171 2.66 -0.44 9.96
CA LEU A 171 3.03 -0.97 11.27
C LEU A 171 1.81 -1.39 12.09
N GLU A 172 0.58 -1.05 11.66
CA GLU A 172 -0.68 -1.34 12.37
C GLU A 172 -1.47 -2.46 11.66
N PRO A 173 -1.96 -3.49 12.38
CA PRO A 173 -2.71 -4.60 11.78
C PRO A 173 -4.10 -4.26 11.23
N GLY A 174 -4.55 -5.08 10.27
CA GLY A 174 -5.94 -5.06 9.78
C GLY A 174 -6.25 -3.92 8.82
N GLN A 175 -5.26 -3.45 8.07
CA GLN A 175 -5.37 -2.26 7.22
C GLN A 175 -6.41 -2.42 6.11
N GLY A 176 -6.42 -3.59 5.46
CA GLY A 176 -7.42 -3.91 4.43
C GLY A 176 -8.83 -3.88 5.01
N GLY A 177 -9.00 -4.43 6.22
CA GLY A 177 -10.26 -4.38 6.96
C GLY A 177 -10.67 -2.95 7.39
N LEU A 178 -9.71 -2.07 7.69
CA LEU A 178 -10.01 -0.67 8.00
C LEU A 178 -10.49 0.10 6.76
N ILE A 179 -9.89 -0.16 5.59
CA ILE A 179 -10.30 0.48 4.33
C ILE A 179 -11.61 -0.13 3.82
N SER A 180 -11.79 -1.45 3.87
CA SER A 180 -13.05 -2.10 3.46
C SER A 180 -14.20 -1.91 4.47
N GLY A 181 -13.94 -1.32 5.64
CA GLY A 181 -14.92 -1.22 6.74
C GLY A 181 -15.28 -2.56 7.36
N GLY A 182 -14.52 -3.63 7.08
CA GLY A 182 -14.82 -5.00 7.47
C GLY A 182 -15.96 -5.65 6.68
N ALA A 183 -16.34 -5.07 5.53
CA ALA A 183 -17.50 -5.48 4.74
C ALA A 183 -17.57 -7.01 4.50
N PRO A 184 -18.71 -7.66 4.82
CA PRO A 184 -18.87 -9.11 4.63
C PRO A 184 -18.63 -9.55 3.18
N ALA A 185 -19.08 -8.77 2.20
CA ALA A 185 -18.89 -9.04 0.77
C ALA A 185 -17.41 -9.02 0.32
N ASP A 186 -16.59 -8.12 0.87
CA ASP A 186 -15.15 -8.04 0.60
C ASP A 186 -14.40 -9.24 1.18
N ARG A 187 -14.76 -9.63 2.41
CA ARG A 187 -14.25 -10.85 3.05
C ARG A 187 -14.66 -12.12 2.31
N PHE A 188 -15.92 -12.20 1.88
CA PHE A 188 -16.43 -13.29 1.05
C PHE A 188 -15.65 -13.41 -0.26
N LEU A 189 -15.49 -12.31 -1.01
CA LEU A 189 -14.75 -12.30 -2.27
C LEU A 189 -13.28 -12.69 -2.06
N MET A 190 -12.62 -12.18 -1.02
CA MET A 190 -11.25 -12.58 -0.66
C MET A 190 -11.17 -14.09 -0.37
N GLY A 191 -12.14 -14.65 0.35
CA GLY A 191 -12.24 -16.10 0.58
C GLY A 191 -12.41 -16.89 -0.72
N LEU A 192 -13.34 -16.47 -1.58
CA LEU A 192 -13.60 -17.07 -2.88
C LEU A 192 -12.34 -17.06 -3.77
N LEU A 193 -11.64 -15.93 -3.85
CA LEU A 193 -10.42 -15.78 -4.65
C LEU A 193 -9.26 -16.63 -4.13
N ARG A 194 -9.12 -16.78 -2.80
CA ARG A 194 -8.16 -17.71 -2.18
C ARG A 194 -8.50 -19.16 -2.47
N SER A 195 -9.78 -19.51 -2.57
CA SER A 195 -10.22 -20.87 -2.93
C SER A 195 -9.84 -21.29 -4.34
N PHE A 196 -9.69 -20.36 -5.29
CA PHE A 196 -9.15 -20.65 -6.64
C PHE A 196 -7.61 -20.75 -6.72
N ALA A 197 -6.89 -20.34 -5.67
CA ALA A 197 -5.43 -20.26 -5.68
C ALA A 197 -4.78 -21.61 -5.32
N GLU A 198 -3.71 -21.97 -6.02
CA GLU A 198 -2.76 -23.00 -5.58
C GLU A 198 -1.74 -22.39 -4.60
N VAL A 199 -1.40 -21.11 -4.79
CA VAL A 199 -0.52 -20.33 -3.90
C VAL A 199 -1.01 -18.88 -3.76
N VAL A 200 -0.97 -18.36 -2.53
CA VAL A 200 -1.16 -16.94 -2.23
C VAL A 200 0.21 -16.32 -1.94
N VAL A 201 0.53 -15.22 -2.62
CA VAL A 201 1.82 -14.53 -2.56
C VAL A 201 1.66 -13.18 -1.87
N ILE A 202 2.50 -12.93 -0.86
CA ILE A 202 2.57 -11.65 -0.15
C ILE A 202 4.02 -11.20 0.04
N GLY A 203 4.23 -9.90 0.17
CA GLY A 203 5.50 -9.35 0.63
C GLY A 203 5.64 -9.49 2.16
N ALA A 204 6.87 -9.65 2.66
CA ALA A 204 7.13 -9.74 4.10
C ALA A 204 6.70 -8.51 4.92
N GLY A 205 6.49 -7.35 4.28
CA GLY A 205 5.86 -6.20 4.92
C GLY A 205 4.40 -6.47 5.32
N THR A 206 3.62 -7.08 4.42
CA THR A 206 2.23 -7.48 4.66
C THR A 206 2.15 -8.54 5.75
N LEU A 207 3.06 -9.53 5.77
CA LEU A 207 3.12 -10.54 6.82
C LEU A 207 3.32 -9.94 8.21
N ARG A 208 4.25 -8.97 8.36
CA ARG A 208 4.52 -8.29 9.65
C ARG A 208 3.42 -7.31 10.05
N ALA A 209 2.71 -6.71 9.10
CA ALA A 209 1.53 -5.92 9.42
C ALA A 209 0.41 -6.82 9.98
N GLU A 210 0.30 -8.07 9.51
CA GLU A 210 -0.82 -8.96 9.83
C GLU A 210 -0.37 -10.31 10.42
N GLU A 211 0.54 -10.30 11.40
CA GLU A 211 1.17 -11.51 12.00
C GLU A 211 0.19 -12.59 12.52
N ARG A 212 -1.05 -12.20 12.86
CA ARG A 212 -2.11 -13.11 13.34
C ARG A 212 -3.14 -13.50 12.26
N HIS A 213 -2.94 -13.06 11.02
CA HIS A 213 -3.81 -13.41 9.89
C HIS A 213 -3.39 -14.75 9.28
N LEU A 214 -4.36 -15.46 8.71
CA LEU A 214 -4.09 -16.67 7.93
C LEU A 214 -4.64 -16.44 6.53
N TRP A 215 -3.84 -16.79 5.52
CA TRP A 215 -4.16 -16.56 4.11
C TRP A 215 -5.07 -17.66 3.51
N THR A 216 -6.00 -18.18 4.32
CA THR A 216 -6.98 -19.20 3.94
C THR A 216 -8.36 -18.56 3.71
N ALA A 217 -9.23 -19.27 2.98
CA ALA A 217 -10.62 -18.84 2.74
C ALA A 217 -11.46 -18.93 4.02
N GLU A 218 -11.32 -20.06 4.74
CA GLU A 218 -11.96 -20.35 6.02
C GLU A 218 -11.76 -19.25 7.07
N ARG A 219 -10.54 -18.69 7.16
CA ARG A 219 -10.20 -17.67 8.15
C ARG A 219 -10.86 -16.33 7.86
N VAL A 220 -10.92 -15.93 6.59
CA VAL A 220 -11.43 -14.61 6.20
C VAL A 220 -12.95 -14.57 6.16
N TYR A 221 -13.60 -15.66 5.74
CA TYR A 221 -15.06 -15.77 5.68
C TYR A 221 -15.57 -17.14 6.18
N PRO A 222 -15.64 -17.34 7.52
CA PRO A 222 -16.12 -18.58 8.13
C PRO A 222 -17.49 -19.10 7.66
N PRO A 223 -18.50 -18.26 7.31
CA PRO A 223 -19.83 -18.76 6.93
C PRO A 223 -19.88 -19.64 5.67
N ALA A 224 -18.84 -19.65 4.84
CA ALA A 224 -18.80 -20.45 3.60
C ALA A 224 -17.70 -21.53 3.58
N VAL A 225 -17.16 -21.93 4.75
CA VAL A 225 -16.10 -22.95 4.88
C VAL A 225 -16.38 -24.22 4.07
N GLU A 226 -17.56 -24.82 4.23
CA GLU A 226 -17.93 -26.06 3.56
C GLU A 226 -17.94 -25.90 2.03
N ALA A 227 -18.54 -24.81 1.55
CA ALA A 227 -18.61 -24.51 0.12
C ALA A 227 -17.25 -24.12 -0.48
N PHE A 228 -16.35 -23.50 0.29
CA PHE A 228 -14.96 -23.30 -0.13
C PHE A 228 -14.20 -24.63 -0.25
N GLY A 229 -14.45 -25.58 0.65
CA GLY A 229 -13.92 -26.94 0.56
C GLY A 229 -14.39 -27.65 -0.71
N GLU A 230 -15.70 -27.70 -0.94
CA GLU A 230 -16.32 -28.31 -2.13
C GLU A 230 -15.78 -27.69 -3.44
N LEU A 231 -15.63 -26.36 -3.49
CA LEU A 231 -15.00 -25.68 -4.64
C LEU A 231 -13.57 -26.19 -4.87
N ARG A 232 -12.74 -26.28 -3.81
CA ARG A 232 -11.35 -26.72 -3.93
C ARG A 232 -11.23 -28.19 -4.33
N GLU A 233 -12.08 -29.05 -3.79
CA GLU A 233 -12.18 -30.46 -4.20
C GLU A 233 -12.56 -30.58 -5.68
N SER A 234 -13.55 -29.81 -6.16
CA SER A 234 -13.96 -29.80 -7.57
C SER A 234 -12.86 -29.33 -8.53
N LEU A 235 -11.93 -28.49 -8.05
CA LEU A 235 -10.76 -28.01 -8.78
C LEU A 235 -9.55 -28.96 -8.67
N GLY A 236 -9.63 -30.03 -7.88
CA GLY A 236 -8.53 -30.94 -7.59
C GLY A 236 -7.42 -30.35 -6.70
N LEU A 237 -7.76 -29.35 -5.89
CA LEU A 237 -6.83 -28.61 -5.04
C LEU A 237 -6.79 -29.15 -3.60
N PRO A 238 -5.65 -29.01 -2.88
CA PRO A 238 -5.57 -29.34 -1.46
C PRO A 238 -6.44 -28.37 -0.62
N PRO A 239 -6.84 -28.72 0.62
CA PRO A 239 -7.83 -27.97 1.41
C PRO A 239 -7.58 -26.45 1.54
N GLY A 240 -6.32 -26.01 1.60
CA GLY A 240 -5.96 -24.59 1.58
C GLY A 240 -4.87 -24.27 0.53
N PRO A 241 -4.78 -23.02 0.06
CA PRO A 241 -3.65 -22.59 -0.78
C PRO A 241 -2.36 -22.55 0.03
N ARG A 242 -1.21 -22.73 -0.61
CA ARG A 242 0.08 -22.53 0.04
C ARG A 242 0.34 -21.03 0.22
N LEU A 243 0.90 -20.61 1.36
CA LEU A 243 1.40 -19.23 1.52
C LEU A 243 2.83 -19.12 0.98
N ALA A 244 3.10 -18.07 0.21
CA ALA A 244 4.43 -17.70 -0.29
C ALA A 244 4.78 -16.27 0.12
N VAL A 245 5.88 -16.10 0.87
CA VAL A 245 6.34 -14.82 1.39
C VAL A 245 7.58 -14.37 0.64
N VAL A 246 7.51 -13.20 0.02
CA VAL A 246 8.60 -12.59 -0.76
C VAL A 246 9.39 -11.63 0.15
N SER A 247 10.70 -11.85 0.29
CA SER A 247 11.57 -11.03 1.13
C SER A 247 13.02 -11.00 0.64
N ALA A 248 13.46 -9.90 0.03
CA ALA A 248 14.84 -9.79 -0.44
C ALA A 248 15.89 -9.87 0.68
N SER A 249 15.57 -9.34 1.88
CA SER A 249 16.49 -9.29 3.02
C SER A 249 16.52 -10.56 3.88
N GLY A 250 15.57 -11.48 3.69
CA GLY A 250 15.33 -12.63 4.57
C GLY A 250 14.76 -12.25 5.94
N ASN A 251 14.35 -11.00 6.17
CA ASN A 251 13.75 -10.58 7.45
C ASN A 251 12.29 -11.03 7.54
N VAL A 252 12.09 -12.31 7.83
CA VAL A 252 10.82 -13.02 8.00
C VAL A 252 10.98 -13.90 9.24
N ASP A 253 9.97 -13.89 10.12
CA ASP A 253 9.89 -14.86 11.22
C ASP A 253 9.25 -16.16 10.68
N PRO A 254 9.99 -17.28 10.60
CA PRO A 254 9.46 -18.54 10.07
C PRO A 254 8.53 -19.26 11.06
N GLU A 255 8.51 -18.88 12.34
CA GLU A 255 7.66 -19.47 13.39
C GLU A 255 6.21 -18.96 13.33
N LEU A 256 5.93 -17.94 12.53
CA LEU A 256 4.58 -17.39 12.39
C LEU A 256 3.61 -18.47 11.89
N PRO A 257 2.43 -18.67 12.54
CA PRO A 257 1.50 -19.75 12.17
C PRO A 257 1.05 -19.75 10.71
N ALA A 258 1.02 -18.57 10.08
CA ALA A 258 0.70 -18.41 8.66
C ALA A 258 1.71 -19.10 7.71
N LEU A 259 2.96 -19.30 8.16
CA LEU A 259 4.03 -19.92 7.39
C LEU A 259 4.15 -21.44 7.55
N ALA A 260 3.32 -22.08 8.38
CA ALA A 260 3.29 -23.53 8.49
C ALA A 260 3.04 -24.19 7.11
N GLY A 261 4.00 -24.99 6.62
CA GLY A 261 3.97 -25.56 5.27
C GLY A 261 4.25 -24.57 4.11
N GLY A 262 4.57 -23.31 4.41
CA GLY A 262 4.72 -22.21 3.45
C GLY A 262 6.04 -22.19 2.66
N LEU A 263 6.16 -21.16 1.82
CA LEU A 263 7.36 -20.82 1.05
C LEU A 263 7.90 -19.46 1.49
N ILE A 264 9.22 -19.32 1.57
CA ILE A 264 9.90 -18.03 1.69
C ILE A 264 10.81 -17.85 0.47
N LEU A 265 10.47 -16.91 -0.41
CA LEU A 265 11.25 -16.60 -1.61
C LEU A 265 12.16 -15.40 -1.35
N THR A 266 13.47 -15.62 -1.46
CA THR A 266 14.49 -14.72 -0.93
C THR A 266 15.79 -14.75 -1.75
N THR A 267 16.72 -13.87 -1.43
CA THR A 267 18.06 -13.82 -2.05
C THR A 267 18.98 -14.83 -1.38
N GLU A 268 20.17 -15.10 -1.93
CA GLU A 268 21.17 -15.94 -1.25
C GLU A 268 21.55 -15.38 0.14
N ALA A 269 21.67 -14.05 0.25
CA ALA A 269 21.95 -13.38 1.52
C ALA A 269 20.76 -13.48 2.51
N GLY A 270 19.53 -13.40 2.01
CA GLY A 270 18.32 -13.58 2.84
C GLY A 270 18.11 -15.03 3.28
N ALA A 271 18.39 -16.01 2.42
CA ALA A 271 18.41 -17.42 2.77
C ALA A 271 19.48 -17.72 3.83
N SER A 272 20.65 -17.09 3.72
CA SER A 272 21.74 -17.21 4.70
C SER A 272 21.35 -16.61 6.07
N ARG A 273 20.56 -15.53 6.08
CA ARG A 273 19.99 -14.94 7.32
C ARG A 273 18.94 -15.83 7.98
N LEU A 274 18.10 -16.50 7.17
CA LEU A 274 17.09 -17.46 7.63
C LEU A 274 17.67 -18.81 8.04
N GLY A 275 18.99 -18.98 7.96
CA GLY A 275 19.67 -20.25 8.25
C GLY A 275 19.47 -20.72 9.70
N GLY A 276 19.43 -22.04 9.86
CA GLY A 276 19.08 -22.71 11.11
C GLY A 276 18.15 -23.90 10.83
N GLU A 277 17.60 -24.48 11.88
CA GLU A 277 16.47 -25.42 11.75
C GLU A 277 15.19 -24.61 11.52
N LEU A 278 14.52 -24.85 10.39
CA LEU A 278 13.24 -24.22 10.06
C LEU A 278 12.08 -25.10 10.55
N PRO A 279 10.92 -24.52 10.92
CA PRO A 279 9.72 -25.28 11.24
C PRO A 279 9.29 -26.25 10.14
N ALA A 280 8.68 -27.36 10.54
CA ALA A 280 8.29 -28.42 9.64
C ALA A 280 7.42 -27.91 8.47
N GLY A 281 7.87 -28.16 7.24
CA GLY A 281 7.18 -27.78 6.01
C GLY A 281 7.47 -26.37 5.49
N VAL A 282 8.14 -25.50 6.27
CA VAL A 282 8.64 -24.21 5.76
C VAL A 282 9.79 -24.50 4.78
N LYS A 283 9.68 -23.99 3.54
CA LYS A 283 10.72 -24.14 2.53
C LYS A 283 11.21 -22.77 2.05
N VAL A 284 12.52 -22.54 2.18
CA VAL A 284 13.20 -21.37 1.64
C VAL A 284 13.61 -21.65 0.18
N VAL A 285 13.33 -20.69 -0.71
CA VAL A 285 13.73 -20.71 -2.11
C VAL A 285 14.65 -19.51 -2.36
N SER A 286 15.91 -19.79 -2.66
CA SER A 286 16.90 -18.76 -3.01
C SER A 286 16.85 -18.45 -4.50
N LEU A 287 16.77 -17.16 -4.86
CA LEU A 287 16.59 -16.67 -6.22
C LEU A 287 17.80 -15.86 -6.74
N GLY A 288 18.97 -16.06 -6.14
CA GLY A 288 20.24 -15.47 -6.57
C GLY A 288 20.84 -14.44 -5.59
N GLY A 289 22.11 -14.09 -5.80
CA GLY A 289 22.90 -13.20 -4.94
C GLY A 289 22.67 -11.69 -5.12
N GLY A 290 21.66 -11.26 -5.88
CA GLY A 290 21.32 -9.84 -6.03
C GLY A 290 20.75 -9.23 -4.74
N ALA A 291 20.89 -7.91 -4.55
CA ALA A 291 20.32 -7.21 -3.38
C ALA A 291 18.79 -7.04 -3.45
N LEU A 292 18.20 -7.17 -4.64
CA LEU A 292 16.77 -7.11 -4.91
C LEU A 292 16.33 -8.42 -5.57
N LEU A 293 15.05 -8.75 -5.44
CA LEU A 293 14.43 -9.89 -6.11
C LEU A 293 13.80 -9.47 -7.44
N ASP A 294 14.07 -10.23 -8.50
CA ASP A 294 13.31 -10.12 -9.75
C ASP A 294 11.95 -10.80 -9.60
N ALA A 295 10.86 -10.04 -9.80
CA ALA A 295 9.51 -10.57 -9.80
C ALA A 295 9.31 -11.71 -10.83
N ARG A 296 10.04 -11.70 -11.96
CA ARG A 296 10.03 -12.82 -12.92
C ARG A 296 10.60 -14.08 -12.30
N ALA A 297 11.73 -13.98 -11.59
CA ALA A 297 12.35 -15.13 -10.91
C ALA A 297 11.43 -15.70 -9.82
N VAL A 298 10.75 -14.84 -9.05
CA VAL A 298 9.73 -15.23 -8.05
C VAL A 298 8.60 -16.03 -8.70
N VAL A 299 7.98 -15.49 -9.75
CA VAL A 299 6.86 -16.17 -10.45
C VAL A 299 7.32 -17.45 -11.15
N SER A 300 8.50 -17.45 -11.77
CA SER A 300 9.07 -18.65 -12.39
C SER A 300 9.35 -19.76 -11.39
N ALA A 301 9.86 -19.43 -10.20
CA ALA A 301 10.08 -20.41 -9.13
C ALA A 301 8.77 -21.01 -8.61
N LEU A 302 7.73 -20.19 -8.41
CA LEU A 302 6.40 -20.68 -8.02
C LEU A 302 5.80 -21.63 -9.09
N ARG A 303 5.94 -21.29 -10.37
CA ARG A 303 5.51 -22.19 -11.47
C ARG A 303 6.36 -23.47 -11.56
N ALA A 304 7.64 -23.43 -11.20
CA ALA A 304 8.51 -24.61 -11.13
C ALA A 304 8.16 -25.55 -9.96
N GLU A 305 7.64 -25.02 -8.85
CA GLU A 305 7.02 -25.80 -7.75
C GLU A 305 5.63 -26.38 -8.14
N GLY A 306 5.13 -26.09 -9.33
CA GLY A 306 3.86 -26.59 -9.87
C GLY A 306 2.67 -25.64 -9.73
N HIS A 307 2.83 -24.46 -9.11
CA HIS A 307 1.74 -23.51 -8.92
C HIS A 307 1.41 -22.75 -10.22
N ARG A 308 0.29 -23.10 -10.85
CA ARG A 308 -0.27 -22.50 -12.07
C ARG A 308 -1.32 -21.42 -11.80
N THR A 309 -2.06 -21.46 -10.68
CA THR A 309 -2.98 -20.39 -10.25
C THR A 309 -2.38 -19.64 -9.06
N ILE A 310 -1.86 -18.44 -9.34
CA ILE A 310 -1.13 -17.61 -8.37
C ILE A 310 -2.01 -16.40 -8.01
N LEU A 311 -2.34 -16.24 -6.73
CA LEU A 311 -2.99 -15.04 -6.20
C LEU A 311 -1.97 -14.15 -5.50
N SER A 312 -1.89 -12.87 -5.83
CA SER A 312 -1.09 -11.87 -5.11
C SER A 312 -1.98 -10.99 -4.22
N GLU A 313 -1.71 -10.96 -2.92
CA GLU A 313 -2.43 -10.12 -1.92
C GLU A 313 -1.52 -9.08 -1.24
N GLY A 314 -0.26 -8.93 -1.63
CA GLY A 314 0.55 -7.80 -1.17
C GLY A 314 2.03 -7.86 -1.51
N GLY A 315 2.82 -6.83 -1.19
CA GLY A 315 2.39 -5.47 -0.87
C GLY A 315 2.52 -4.55 -2.10
N PRO A 316 2.14 -3.26 -2.01
CA PRO A 316 2.18 -2.32 -3.15
C PRO A 316 3.51 -2.21 -3.90
N HIS A 317 4.64 -2.46 -3.21
CA HIS A 317 5.97 -2.53 -3.83
C HIS A 317 6.11 -3.76 -4.73
N PHE A 318 5.86 -4.97 -4.19
CA PHE A 318 5.96 -6.22 -4.97
C PHE A 318 4.90 -6.28 -6.08
N PHE A 319 3.70 -5.74 -5.84
CA PHE A 319 2.69 -5.59 -6.88
C PHE A 319 3.13 -4.60 -7.98
N GLY A 320 3.82 -3.52 -7.60
CA GLY A 320 4.50 -2.63 -8.55
C GLY A 320 5.53 -3.35 -9.41
N ASP A 321 6.38 -4.19 -8.81
CA ASP A 321 7.37 -5.00 -9.54
C ASP A 321 6.71 -5.99 -10.52
N LEU A 322 5.64 -6.68 -10.07
CA LEU A 322 4.82 -7.56 -10.93
C LEU A 322 4.20 -6.80 -12.11
N LEU A 323 3.68 -5.59 -11.89
CA LEU A 323 3.12 -4.74 -12.95
C LEU A 323 4.20 -4.22 -13.91
N ALA A 324 5.36 -3.79 -13.40
CA ALA A 324 6.48 -3.36 -14.24
C ALA A 324 6.93 -4.51 -15.16
N ALA A 325 7.07 -5.71 -14.60
CA ALA A 325 7.39 -6.92 -15.34
C ALA A 325 6.26 -7.41 -16.29
N GLY A 326 5.03 -6.92 -16.12
CA GLY A 326 3.87 -7.37 -16.92
C GLY A 326 3.51 -8.83 -16.64
N LEU A 327 3.50 -9.19 -15.34
CA LEU A 327 3.25 -10.56 -14.86
C LEU A 327 1.84 -10.76 -14.30
N VAL A 328 1.06 -9.70 -14.14
CA VAL A 328 -0.32 -9.76 -13.62
C VAL A 328 -1.28 -9.86 -14.80
N ASP A 329 -2.05 -10.95 -14.86
CA ASP A 329 -3.06 -11.19 -15.89
C ASP A 329 -4.39 -10.49 -15.55
N GLU A 330 -4.80 -10.55 -14.27
CA GLU A 330 -6.06 -9.97 -13.78
C GLU A 330 -5.92 -9.24 -12.44
N LEU A 331 -6.72 -8.19 -12.24
CA LEU A 331 -6.83 -7.44 -10.99
C LEU A 331 -8.28 -7.43 -10.51
N PHE A 332 -8.50 -7.94 -9.30
CA PHE A 332 -9.68 -7.74 -8.49
C PHE A 332 -9.43 -6.54 -7.57
N LEU A 333 -10.31 -5.54 -7.65
CA LEU A 333 -10.20 -4.30 -6.88
C LEU A 333 -11.55 -3.99 -6.25
N THR A 334 -11.63 -4.10 -4.92
CA THR A 334 -12.73 -3.53 -4.14
C THR A 334 -12.52 -2.02 -4.01
N LEU A 335 -13.44 -1.22 -4.54
CA LEU A 335 -13.52 0.21 -4.29
C LEU A 335 -14.47 0.44 -3.11
N SER A 336 -13.90 0.88 -1.99
CA SER A 336 -14.61 1.15 -0.75
C SER A 336 -15.11 2.60 -0.70
N PRO A 337 -16.31 2.87 -0.15
CA PRO A 337 -16.94 4.20 -0.09
C PRO A 337 -16.32 5.14 0.97
N VAL A 338 -15.01 5.01 1.22
CA VAL A 338 -14.27 5.80 2.23
C VAL A 338 -13.24 6.72 1.55
N LEU A 339 -12.91 7.82 2.22
CA LEU A 339 -11.77 8.68 1.88
C LEU A 339 -10.73 8.55 2.99
N ALA A 340 -9.49 8.22 2.62
CA ALA A 340 -8.41 8.00 3.59
C ALA A 340 -7.50 9.23 3.75
N GLY A 341 -7.30 9.99 2.67
CA GLY A 341 -6.36 11.10 2.63
C GLY A 341 -4.90 10.67 2.63
N ARG A 342 -4.01 11.64 2.40
CA ARG A 342 -2.55 11.48 2.51
C ARG A 342 -1.95 12.72 3.15
N GLU A 343 -1.25 12.56 4.26
CA GLU A 343 -0.41 13.61 4.85
C GLU A 343 1.06 13.39 4.46
N ARG A 344 1.86 14.47 4.39
CA ARG A 344 3.22 14.43 3.81
C ARG A 344 4.23 13.59 4.62
N SER A 345 3.92 13.30 5.88
CA SER A 345 4.76 12.55 6.82
C SER A 345 4.21 11.16 7.14
N SER A 346 3.01 10.83 6.69
CA SER A 346 2.30 9.61 7.05
C SER A 346 2.44 8.54 5.97
N ALA A 347 2.38 7.28 6.41
CA ALA A 347 2.71 6.13 5.58
C ALA A 347 1.51 5.53 4.83
N GLN A 348 0.55 6.37 4.39
CA GLN A 348 -0.49 5.89 3.48
C GLN A 348 0.11 5.63 2.11
N VAL A 349 -0.06 4.41 1.61
CA VAL A 349 0.45 3.98 0.31
C VAL A 349 -0.69 3.79 -0.68
N GLY A 350 -0.41 4.06 -1.95
CA GLY A 350 -1.30 3.69 -3.05
C GLY A 350 -1.15 2.22 -3.42
N LEU A 351 -1.91 1.80 -4.43
CA LEU A 351 -1.89 0.44 -4.97
C LEU A 351 -0.50 0.04 -5.52
N VAL A 352 0.27 0.99 -6.04
CA VAL A 352 1.59 0.77 -6.65
C VAL A 352 2.60 1.69 -5.98
N GLU A 353 3.67 1.11 -5.44
CA GLU A 353 4.76 1.82 -4.78
C GLU A 353 6.12 1.37 -5.31
N GLY A 354 7.18 2.16 -5.07
CA GLY A 354 8.56 1.83 -5.45
C GLY A 354 8.90 1.92 -6.94
N VAL A 355 7.89 1.97 -7.84
CA VAL A 355 8.08 2.08 -9.29
C VAL A 355 7.17 3.14 -9.92
N SER A 356 7.72 3.90 -10.86
CA SER A 356 6.93 4.78 -11.74
C SER A 356 6.65 4.03 -13.04
N LEU A 357 5.37 3.71 -13.29
CA LEU A 357 4.95 3.06 -14.54
C LEU A 357 4.91 4.10 -15.66
N LEU A 358 3.98 5.05 -15.63
CA LEU A 358 3.87 6.07 -16.68
C LEU A 358 4.97 7.15 -16.56
N PRO A 359 5.45 7.71 -17.69
CA PRO A 359 5.03 7.43 -19.07
C PRO A 359 5.71 6.18 -19.70
N SER A 360 6.76 5.65 -19.06
CA SER A 360 7.69 4.67 -19.65
C SER A 360 7.13 3.26 -19.85
N ILE A 361 6.25 2.82 -18.95
CA ILE A 361 5.59 1.51 -18.91
C ILE A 361 4.10 1.78 -18.81
N GLN A 362 3.37 1.50 -19.89
CA GLN A 362 1.91 1.61 -19.86
C GLN A 362 1.30 0.23 -19.63
N ARG A 363 0.71 0.02 -18.45
CA ARG A 363 -0.22 -1.07 -18.17
C ARG A 363 -1.65 -0.57 -18.32
N ARG A 364 -2.49 -1.28 -19.07
CA ARG A 364 -3.91 -0.91 -19.26
C ARG A 364 -4.82 -2.00 -18.71
N GLY A 365 -5.76 -1.60 -17.86
CA GLY A 365 -6.87 -2.46 -17.46
C GLY A 365 -8.01 -2.41 -18.48
N ARG A 366 -8.48 -3.58 -18.91
CA ARG A 366 -9.77 -3.77 -19.58
C ARG A 366 -10.76 -4.31 -18.55
N LEU A 367 -11.86 -3.59 -18.33
CA LEU A 367 -12.91 -4.01 -17.42
C LEU A 367 -13.57 -5.30 -17.91
N LEU A 368 -13.63 -6.31 -17.04
CA LEU A 368 -14.26 -7.61 -17.28
C LEU A 368 -15.62 -7.70 -16.58
N SER A 369 -15.70 -7.29 -15.30
CA SER A 369 -16.96 -7.28 -14.55
C SER A 369 -17.01 -6.20 -13.47
N VAL A 370 -18.22 -5.78 -13.10
CA VAL A 370 -18.54 -4.93 -11.96
C VAL A 370 -19.67 -5.60 -11.17
N ARG A 371 -19.45 -5.78 -9.87
CA ARG A 371 -20.45 -6.18 -8.88
C ARG A 371 -20.58 -5.09 -7.80
N ARG A 372 -21.70 -5.05 -7.07
CA ARG A 372 -21.96 -4.14 -5.95
C ARG A 372 -22.54 -4.91 -4.77
N ALA A 373 -22.08 -4.60 -3.56
CA ALA A 373 -22.78 -4.91 -2.31
C ALA A 373 -22.70 -3.68 -1.41
N ALA A 374 -23.82 -3.29 -0.80
CA ALA A 374 -23.98 -1.99 -0.15
C ALA A 374 -23.39 -0.85 -1.02
N GLU A 375 -22.49 -0.03 -0.48
CA GLU A 375 -21.84 1.09 -1.20
C GLU A 375 -20.45 0.74 -1.78
N HIS A 376 -20.05 -0.53 -1.75
CA HIS A 376 -18.79 -1.02 -2.33
C HIS A 376 -18.98 -1.48 -3.77
N LEU A 377 -17.98 -1.21 -4.62
CA LEU A 377 -17.88 -1.79 -5.97
C LEU A 377 -16.76 -2.81 -6.05
N PHE A 378 -17.04 -3.95 -6.66
CA PHE A 378 -16.11 -5.06 -6.84
C PHE A 378 -15.78 -5.16 -8.32
N LEU A 379 -14.58 -4.72 -8.68
CA LEU A 379 -14.13 -4.55 -10.05
C LEU A 379 -13.18 -5.69 -10.45
N ARG A 380 -13.37 -6.27 -11.63
CA ARG A 380 -12.45 -7.24 -12.23
C ARG A 380 -11.91 -6.67 -13.53
N TYR A 381 -10.59 -6.58 -13.68
CA TYR A 381 -9.90 -6.13 -14.88
C TYR A 381 -8.95 -7.22 -15.40
N SER A 382 -8.83 -7.40 -16.72
CA SER A 382 -7.63 -8.00 -17.31
C SER A 382 -6.59 -6.92 -17.57
N LEU A 383 -5.32 -7.20 -17.34
CA LEU A 383 -4.23 -6.26 -17.57
C LEU A 383 -3.40 -6.64 -18.82
N ALA A 384 -2.82 -5.63 -19.47
CA ALA A 384 -1.88 -5.74 -20.60
C ALA A 384 -0.79 -4.67 -20.49
#